data_AF-A0A1N6NBY2-F1
#
_entry.id   AF-A0A1N6NBY2-F1
#
_cell.length_a   1.000
_cell.length_b   1.000
_cell.length_c   1.000
_cell.angle_alpha   90.00
_cell.angle_beta   90.00
_cell.angle_gamma   90.00
#
_symmetry.space_group_name_H-M   'P 1'
#
loop_
_entity.id
_entity.type
_entity.pdbx_description
1 polymer ?
#
loop_
_entity_poly.entity_id
_entity_poly.type
_entity_poly.pdbx_seq_one_letter_code
_entity_poly.pdbx_strand_id
1 'polypeptide(L)' 'MSPETLAQVMDVHEALEPFAGYTQGWNGPTQIKFAQRVMDLGKPLRDLTVGELQDIAAAVAAEMKDYFNPTGRQA' A
#
# COMPACT_ATOMS: atom_id res chain seq x y z
N MET A 1 -16.59 16.62 -17.03
CA MET A 1 -15.37 16.70 -16.21
C MET A 1 -14.62 17.93 -16.66
N SER A 2 -14.27 18.85 -15.76
CA SER A 2 -13.55 20.07 -16.14
C SER A 2 -12.04 19.80 -16.26
N PRO A 3 -11.28 20.61 -17.01
CA PRO A 3 -9.84 20.49 -17.11
C PRO A 3 -9.12 20.53 -15.76
N GLU A 4 -9.63 21.30 -14.79
CA GLU A 4 -9.09 21.41 -13.44
C GLU A 4 -9.29 20.12 -12.63
N THR A 5 -10.45 19.47 -12.77
CA THR A 5 -10.70 18.15 -12.17
C THR A 5 -9.77 17.10 -12.78
N LEU A 6 -9.50 17.17 -14.08
CA LEU A 6 -8.59 16.24 -14.74
C LEU A 6 -7.14 16.42 -14.25
N ALA A 7 -6.66 17.65 -14.11
CA ALA A 7 -5.33 17.95 -13.58
C ALA A 7 -5.15 17.44 -12.14
N GLN A 8 -6.15 17.66 -11.27
CA GLN A 8 -6.11 17.13 -9.91
C GLN A 8 -6.10 15.60 -9.86
N VAL A 9 -6.85 14.94 -10.75
CA VAL A 9 -6.84 13.47 -10.85
C VAL A 9 -5.48 12.96 -11.32
N MET A 10 -4.84 13.64 -12.28
CA MET A 10 -3.52 13.28 -12.78
C MET A 10 -2.42 13.49 -11.73
N ASP A 11 -2.42 14.62 -11.01
CA ASP A 11 -1.47 14.88 -9.91
C ASP A 11 -1.60 13.85 -8.79
N VAL A 12 -2.84 13.47 -8.45
CA VAL A 12 -3.09 12.39 -7.47
C VAL A 12 -2.60 11.06 -8.01
N HIS A 13 -2.82 10.74 -9.28
CA HIS A 13 -2.33 9.51 -9.90
C HIS A 13 -0.80 9.46 -9.95
N GLU A 14 -0.11 10.56 -10.26
CA GLU A 14 1.36 10.64 -10.30
C GLU A 14 1.95 10.58 -8.90
N ALA A 15 1.34 11.24 -7.92
CA ALA A 15 1.72 11.11 -6.51
C ALA A 15 1.51 9.70 -5.98
N LEU A 16 0.51 8.97 -6.51
CA LEU A 16 0.20 7.58 -6.19
C LEU A 16 0.94 6.57 -7.08
N GLU A 17 1.57 6.96 -8.18
CA GLU A 17 2.25 6.07 -9.12
C GLU A 17 3.44 5.33 -8.45
N PRO A 18 4.26 5.97 -7.59
CA PRO A 18 5.22 5.27 -6.76
C PRO A 18 4.56 4.25 -5.83
N PHE A 19 3.33 4.50 -5.38
CA PHE A 19 2.56 3.63 -4.48
C PHE A 19 1.85 2.48 -5.19
N ALA A 20 1.44 2.68 -6.45
CA ALA A 20 0.73 1.71 -7.27
C ALA A 20 1.55 0.44 -7.49
N GLY A 21 2.89 0.55 -7.50
CA GLY A 21 3.81 -0.59 -7.57
C GLY A 21 3.92 -1.40 -6.27
N TYR A 22 3.66 -0.82 -5.10
CA TYR A 22 3.88 -1.53 -3.82
C TYR A 22 2.81 -2.58 -3.53
N THR A 23 1.57 -2.36 -3.96
CA THR A 23 0.46 -3.31 -3.75
C THR A 23 0.17 -4.14 -5.00
N GLN A 24 0.92 -3.94 -6.09
CA GLN A 24 0.74 -4.69 -7.32
C GLN A 24 1.10 -6.16 -7.09
N GLY A 25 0.15 -7.06 -7.32
CA GLY A 25 0.31 -8.50 -7.03
C GLY A 25 0.02 -8.90 -5.58
N TRP A 26 -0.35 -7.97 -4.70
CA TRP A 26 -0.83 -8.31 -3.36
C TRP A 26 -2.25 -8.88 -3.43
N ASN A 27 -2.48 -9.96 -2.69
CA ASN A 27 -3.82 -10.48 -2.48
C ASN A 27 -4.62 -9.62 -1.48
N GLY A 28 -5.93 -9.84 -1.44
CA GLY A 28 -6.86 -9.11 -0.57
C GLY A 28 -6.42 -9.06 0.91
N PRO A 29 -6.01 -10.18 1.55
CA PRO A 29 -5.52 -10.16 2.94
C PRO A 29 -4.33 -9.22 3.17
N THR A 30 -3.35 -9.20 2.28
CA THR A 30 -2.19 -8.31 2.40
C THR A 30 -2.62 -6.83 2.30
N GLN A 31 -3.54 -6.51 1.38
CA GLN A 31 -4.10 -5.16 1.24
C GLN A 31 -4.90 -4.72 2.48
N ILE A 32 -5.72 -5.62 3.05
CA ILE A 32 -6.49 -5.36 4.28
C ILE A 32 -5.54 -5.07 5.46
N LYS A 33 -4.50 -5.88 5.62
CA LYS A 33 -3.53 -5.71 6.72
C LYS A 33 -2.75 -4.40 6.60
N PHE A 34 -2.36 -4.02 5.38
CA PHE A 34 -1.77 -2.71 5.11
C PHE A 34 -2.71 -1.57 5.53
N ALA A 35 -3.97 -1.61 5.09
CA ALA A 35 -4.95 -0.59 5.46
C ALA A 35 -5.17 -0.51 6.99
N GLN A 36 -5.20 -1.64 7.69
CA GLN A 36 -5.28 -1.68 9.15
C GLN A 36 -4.08 -0.98 9.80
N ARG A 37 -2.85 -1.31 9.39
CA ARG A 37 -1.62 -0.68 9.93
C ARG A 37 -1.56 0.82 9.65
N VAL A 38 -2.06 1.27 8.50
CA VAL A 38 -2.16 2.70 8.19
C VAL A 38 -3.17 3.40 9.11
N MET A 39 -4.32 2.78 9.39
CA MET A 39 -5.30 3.32 10.34
C MET A 39 -4.78 3.33 11.78
N ASP A 40 -4.00 2.33 12.18
CA ASP A 40 -3.40 2.23 13.52
C ASP A 40 -2.41 3.36 13.84
N LEU A 41 -1.92 4.10 12.83
CA LEU A 41 -1.15 5.32 13.05
C LEU A 41 -1.97 6.43 13.75
N GLY A 42 -3.31 6.35 13.71
CA GLY A 42 -4.20 7.29 14.38
C GLY A 42 -4.17 8.70 13.80
N LYS A 43 -3.61 8.87 12.58
CA LYS A 43 -3.48 10.15 11.89
C LYS A 43 -4.52 10.28 10.78
N PRO A 44 -5.01 11.50 10.51
CA PRO A 44 -5.75 11.77 9.27
C PRO A 44 -4.89 11.41 8.05
N LEU A 45 -5.50 10.84 7.01
CA LEU A 45 -4.77 10.44 5.77
C LEU A 45 -3.96 11.59 5.15
N ARG A 46 -4.44 12.83 5.28
CA ARG A 46 -3.77 14.03 4.76
C ARG A 46 -2.43 14.35 5.45
N ASP A 47 -2.23 13.82 6.66
CA ASP A 47 -1.04 14.04 7.48
C ASP A 47 -0.06 12.87 7.40
N LEU A 48 -0.39 11.82 6.63
CA LEU A 48 0.49 10.69 6.40
C LEU A 48 1.57 11.05 5.39
N THR A 49 2.80 10.72 5.74
CA THR A 49 3.94 10.90 4.85
C THR A 49 4.13 9.69 3.95
N VAL A 50 4.76 9.93 2.81
CA VAL A 50 5.19 8.86 1.89
C VAL A 50 6.07 7.82 2.59
N GLY A 51 6.98 8.26 3.47
CA GLY A 51 7.88 7.37 4.21
C GLY A 51 7.16 6.42 5.17
N GLU A 52 6.16 6.92 5.92
CA GLU A 52 5.37 6.07 6.82
C GLU A 52 4.61 4.98 6.07
N LEU A 53 4.06 5.32 4.91
CA LEU A 53 3.38 4.35 4.06
C LEU A 53 4.36 3.30 3.50
N GLN A 54 5.59 3.69 3.15
CA GLN A 54 6.63 2.77 2.68
C GLN A 54 7.11 1.82 3.78
N ASP A 55 7.32 2.33 4.99
CA ASP A 55 7.75 1.52 6.15
C ASP A 55 6.68 0.47 6.50
N ILE A 56 5.40 0.87 6.50
CA ILE A 56 4.29 -0.05 6.71
C ILE A 56 4.21 -1.08 5.58
N ALA A 57 4.36 -0.65 4.32
CA ALA A 57 4.32 -1.56 3.18
C ALA A 57 5.44 -2.61 3.25
N ALA A 58 6.67 -2.20 3.60
CA ALA A 58 7.79 -3.10 3.78
C ALA A 58 7.55 -4.11 4.92
N ALA A 59 7.03 -3.64 6.06
CA ALA A 59 6.70 -4.51 7.19
C ALA A 59 5.60 -5.54 6.83
N VAL A 60 4.53 -5.11 6.16
CA VAL A 60 3.43 -5.98 5.76
C VAL A 60 3.89 -6.99 4.70
N ALA A 61 4.70 -6.57 3.73
CA ALA A 61 5.26 -7.46 2.72
C ALA A 61 6.16 -8.54 3.36
N ALA A 62 7.00 -8.17 4.33
CA ALA A 62 7.84 -9.11 5.06
C ALA A 62 7.01 -10.12 5.87
N GLU A 63 5.99 -9.64 6.59
CA GLU A 63 5.10 -10.46 7.42
C GLU A 63 4.24 -11.42 6.59
N MET A 64 3.78 -10.99 5.41
CA MET A 64 2.89 -11.78 4.55
C MET A 64 3.65 -12.64 3.53
N LYS A 65 4.98 -12.51 3.44
CA LYS A 65 5.84 -13.29 2.53
C LYS A 65 5.65 -14.80 2.70
N ASP A 66 5.49 -15.25 3.94
CA ASP A 66 5.34 -16.67 4.28
C ASP A 66 3.88 -17.14 4.24
N TYR A 67 2.92 -16.22 4.28
CA TYR A 67 1.49 -16.53 4.28
C TYR A 67 1.01 -17.19 2.98
N PHE A 68 1.78 -17.04 1.90
CA PHE A 68 1.50 -17.61 0.58
C PHE A 68 2.63 -18.45 0.01
N ASN A 69 3.63 -18.84 0.82
CA ASN A 69 4.59 -19.88 0.41
C ASN A 69 4.00 -21.26 0.76
N PRO A 70 3.31 -21.98 -0.15
CA PRO A 70 2.72 -23.28 0.15
C PRO A 70 3.77 -24.39 0.16
N THR A 71 5.06 -24.03 0.10
CA THR A 71 6.18 -24.96 0.06
C THR A 71 7.17 -24.67 1.17
N GLY A 72 6.75 -24.98 2.40
CA GLY A 72 7.54 -25.96 3.14
C GLY A 72 7.54 -27.27 2.34
N ARG A 73 8.33 -27.32 1.25
CA ARG A 73 8.69 -28.58 0.61
C ARG A 73 9.48 -29.32 1.67
N GLN A 74 8.82 -30.26 2.35
CA GLN A 74 9.50 -31.27 3.15
C GLN A 74 10.60 -31.86 2.26
N ALA A 75 11.83 -31.77 2.75
CA ALA A 75 12.94 -32.58 2.27
C ALA A 75 12.68 -34.04 2.61
#